data_AF-A0A9W7D105-F1
#
_entry.id   AF-A0A9W7D105-F1
#
_cell.length_a   1.000
_cell.length_b   1.000
_cell.length_c   1.000
_cell.angle_alpha   90.00
_cell.angle_beta   90.00
_cell.angle_gamma   90.00
#
_symmetry.space_group_name_H-M   'P 1'
#
loop_
_entity.id
_entity.type
_entity.pdbx_description
1 polymer ?
#
loop_
_entity_poly.entity_id
_entity_poly.type
_entity_poly.pdbx_seq_one_letter_code
_entity_poly.pdbx_strand_id
1 'polypeptide(L)'
;MTSVRSMLEEECCTQVEFVPPGITGLVQPMDVAVMKPFKDYVRYLAYHIDHDFPQKTHEKRVLISRFVAEAWDSISAATICRGFAKCGILPTGPRDEHDRFRVPEVVDEEAPVLEDS
;
A
#
# COMPACT_ATOMS: atom_id res chain seq x y z
N MET A 1 2.89 -24.45 -14.12
CA MET A 1 2.19 -23.18 -13.81
C MET A 1 3.26 -22.14 -13.57
N THR A 2 3.26 -21.06 -14.34
CA THR A 2 4.11 -19.89 -14.07
C THR A 2 3.71 -19.29 -12.73
N SER A 3 4.68 -18.97 -11.87
CA SER A 3 4.38 -18.32 -10.59
C SER A 3 3.85 -16.90 -10.84
N VAL A 4 3.07 -16.35 -9.91
CA VAL A 4 2.62 -14.95 -10.02
C VAL A 4 3.82 -14.00 -10.11
N ARG A 5 4.91 -14.31 -9.38
CA ARG A 5 6.17 -13.58 -9.46
C ARG A 5 6.76 -13.60 -10.87
N SER A 6 6.92 -14.79 -11.45
CA SER A 6 7.48 -14.96 -12.79
C SER A 6 6.64 -14.23 -13.85
N MET A 7 5.30 -14.26 -13.74
CA MET A 7 4.43 -13.47 -14.62
C MET A 7 4.68 -11.95 -14.48
N LEU A 8 4.78 -11.45 -13.25
CA LEU A 8 5.02 -10.02 -13.01
C LEU A 8 6.38 -9.57 -13.56
N GLU A 9 7.43 -10.37 -13.34
CA GLU A 9 8.79 -10.06 -13.77
C GLU A 9 8.96 -10.21 -15.29
N GLU A 10 8.52 -11.32 -15.87
CA GLU A 10 8.80 -11.70 -17.26
C GLU A 10 7.78 -11.11 -18.27
N GLU A 11 6.50 -11.03 -17.89
CA GLU A 11 5.43 -10.61 -18.81
C GLU A 11 4.97 -9.16 -18.56
N CYS A 12 5.08 -8.66 -17.33
CA CYS A 12 4.58 -7.33 -16.94
C CYS A 12 5.67 -6.31 -16.63
N CYS A 13 6.95 -6.65 -16.83
CA CYS A 13 8.10 -5.77 -16.56
C CYS A 13 8.07 -5.13 -15.17
N THR A 14 7.59 -5.87 -14.16
CA THR A 14 7.42 -5.38 -12.79
C THR A 14 8.42 -6.07 -11.88
N GLN A 15 9.33 -5.29 -11.29
CA GLN A 15 10.22 -5.79 -10.23
C GLN A 15 9.40 -6.04 -8.97
N VAL A 16 9.56 -7.22 -8.37
CA VAL A 16 8.94 -7.56 -7.10
C VAL A 16 9.98 -7.51 -5.98
N GLU A 17 9.55 -7.00 -4.83
CA GLU A 17 10.38 -6.95 -3.62
C GLU A 17 9.85 -7.89 -2.56
N PHE A 18 10.76 -8.60 -1.90
CA PHE A 18 10.40 -9.47 -0.79
C PHE A 18 10.15 -8.64 0.47
N VAL A 19 8.99 -8.86 1.10
CA VAL A 19 8.67 -8.27 2.40
C VAL A 19 8.74 -9.37 3.47
N PRO A 20 9.73 -9.34 4.36
CA PRO A 20 9.79 -10.24 5.51
C PRO A 20 8.52 -10.22 6.36
N PRO A 21 8.15 -11.35 6.99
CA PRO A 21 7.03 -11.38 7.91
C PRO A 21 7.31 -10.49 9.14
N GLY A 22 6.25 -9.88 9.69
CA GLY A 22 6.33 -9.09 10.92
C GLY A 22 6.78 -7.64 10.75
N ILE A 23 7.18 -7.21 9.54
CA ILE A 23 7.64 -5.83 9.30
C ILE A 23 6.72 -5.00 8.38
N THR A 24 5.52 -5.50 8.06
CA THR A 24 4.61 -4.83 7.11
C THR A 24 4.26 -3.40 7.54
N GLY A 25 4.08 -3.19 8.84
CA GLY A 25 3.86 -1.87 9.44
C GLY A 25 5.04 -0.90 9.37
N LEU A 26 6.17 -1.30 8.78
CA LEU A 26 7.35 -0.46 8.53
C LEU A 26 7.60 -0.27 7.03
N VAL A 27 7.50 -1.36 6.25
CA VAL A 27 7.95 -1.38 4.86
C VAL A 27 6.84 -1.40 3.82
N GLN A 28 5.58 -1.60 4.23
CA GLN A 28 4.45 -1.60 3.29
C GLN A 28 3.65 -0.28 3.40
N PRO A 29 3.63 0.56 2.35
CA PRO A 29 2.97 1.87 2.37
C PRO A 29 1.49 1.81 2.74
N MET A 30 0.83 0.72 2.35
CA MET A 30 -0.56 0.45 2.69
C MET A 30 -0.75 0.39 4.20
N ASP A 31 0.03 -0.41 4.92
CA ASP A 31 -0.09 -0.54 6.37
C ASP A 31 0.45 0.69 7.11
N VAL A 32 1.53 1.30 6.62
CA VAL A 32 2.19 2.45 7.25
C VAL A 32 1.32 3.72 7.22
N ALA A 33 0.58 3.96 6.14
CA ALA A 33 -0.08 5.25 5.94
C ALA A 33 -1.54 5.18 5.52
N VAL A 34 -1.96 4.16 4.77
CA VAL A 34 -3.29 4.15 4.13
C VAL A 34 -4.32 3.40 4.97
N MET A 35 -3.96 2.25 5.51
CA MET A 35 -4.90 1.27 6.06
C MET A 35 -5.61 1.77 7.32
N LYS A 36 -4.90 2.51 8.19
CA LYS A 36 -5.50 3.13 9.37
C LYS A 36 -6.57 4.16 8.99
N PRO A 37 -6.25 5.26 8.27
CA PRO A 37 -7.28 6.24 7.90
C PRO A 37 -8.37 5.63 7.02
N PHE A 38 -8.04 4.67 6.16
CA PHE A 38 -9.04 3.96 5.36
C PHE A 38 -10.08 3.26 6.22
N LYS A 39 -9.65 2.47 7.23
CA LYS A 39 -10.55 1.82 8.19
C LYS A 39 -11.33 2.84 9.02
N ASP A 40 -10.70 3.95 9.39
CA ASP A 40 -11.35 5.04 10.11
C ASP A 40 -12.47 5.70 9.27
N TYR A 41 -12.40 5.66 7.93
CA TYR A 41 -13.46 6.16 7.05
C TYR A 41 -14.57 5.15 6.75
N VAL A 42 -14.39 3.85 7.01
CA VAL A 42 -15.45 2.85 6.80
C VAL A 42 -16.54 3.06 7.86
N ARG A 43 -17.66 3.68 7.48
CA ARG A 43 -18.75 4.06 8.39
C ARG A 43 -19.79 2.97 8.66
N TYR A 44 -19.48 1.69 8.40
CA TYR A 44 -20.49 0.62 8.48
C TYR A 44 -21.23 0.57 9.82
N LEU A 45 -20.51 0.59 10.96
CA LEU A 45 -21.17 0.51 12.26
C LEU A 45 -21.96 1.79 12.59
N ALA A 46 -21.38 2.96 12.32
CA ALA A 46 -22.03 4.24 12.59
C ALA A 46 -23.30 4.43 11.76
N TYR A 47 -23.30 3.97 10.49
CA TYR A 47 -24.46 4.03 9.62
C TYR A 47 -25.67 3.28 10.20
N HIS A 48 -25.45 2.14 10.86
CA HIS A 48 -26.52 1.31 11.43
C HIS A 48 -27.03 1.79 12.80
N ILE A 49 -26.55 2.93 13.29
CA ILE A 49 -27.20 3.62 14.42
C ILE A 49 -28.60 4.10 13.98
N ASP A 50 -28.69 4.60 12.74
CA ASP A 50 -29.92 5.20 12.18
C ASP A 50 -30.56 4.37 11.05
N HIS A 51 -29.96 3.23 10.68
CA HIS A 51 -30.41 2.40 9.56
C HIS A 51 -30.44 0.91 9.93
N ASP A 52 -31.45 0.20 9.44
CA ASP A 52 -31.56 -1.25 9.62
C ASP A 52 -30.42 -2.02 8.94
N PHE A 53 -30.06 -3.15 9.52
CA PHE A 53 -29.08 -4.06 8.93
C PHE A 53 -29.62 -4.72 7.66
N PRO A 54 -28.77 -4.89 6.62
CA PRO A 54 -29.17 -5.58 5.39
C PRO A 54 -29.56 -7.03 5.72
N GLN A 55 -30.69 -7.46 5.18
CA GLN A 55 -31.24 -8.80 5.43
C GLN A 55 -30.68 -9.82 4.45
N LYS A 56 -30.23 -9.38 3.27
CA LYS A 56 -29.69 -10.24 2.22
C LYS A 56 -28.22 -9.95 1.96
N THR A 57 -27.48 -11.00 1.56
CA THR A 57 -26.05 -10.89 1.25
C THR A 57 -25.76 -9.91 0.13
N HIS A 58 -26.65 -9.77 -0.86
CA HIS A 58 -26.45 -8.84 -1.97
C HIS A 58 -26.54 -7.38 -1.52
N GLU A 59 -27.51 -7.03 -0.67
CA GLU A 59 -27.66 -5.69 -0.07
C GLU A 59 -26.41 -5.34 0.75
N LYS A 60 -25.94 -6.30 1.58
CA LYS A 60 -24.72 -6.12 2.36
C LYS A 60 -23.50 -5.83 1.48
N ARG A 61 -23.34 -6.55 0.37
CA ARG A 61 -22.23 -6.32 -0.57
C ARG A 61 -22.30 -4.93 -1.21
N VAL A 62 -23.49 -4.50 -1.64
CA VAL A 62 -23.69 -3.15 -2.21
C VAL A 62 -23.34 -2.08 -1.18
N LEU A 63 -23.84 -2.22 0.05
CA LEU A 63 -23.61 -1.28 1.13
C LEU A 63 -22.12 -1.17 1.51
N ILE A 64 -21.44 -2.31 1.69
CA ILE A 64 -20.00 -2.33 1.98
C ILE A 64 -19.20 -1.74 0.82
N SER A 65 -19.55 -2.06 -0.42
CA SER A 65 -18.85 -1.50 -1.60
C SER A 65 -18.95 0.02 -1.65
N ARG A 66 -20.11 0.58 -1.31
CA ARG A 66 -20.29 2.04 -1.19
C ARG A 66 -19.35 2.63 -0.13
N PHE A 67 -19.30 2.07 1.07
CA PHE A 67 -18.39 2.57 2.11
C PHE A 67 -16.92 2.42 1.75
N VAL A 68 -16.54 1.36 1.05
CA VAL A 68 -15.18 1.17 0.54
C VAL A 68 -14.82 2.26 -0.47
N ALA A 69 -15.74 2.59 -1.39
CA ALA A 69 -15.54 3.67 -2.36
C ALA A 69 -15.41 5.03 -1.68
N GLU A 70 -16.33 5.37 -0.78
CA GLU A 70 -16.29 6.63 -0.01
C GLU A 70 -15.01 6.75 0.84
N ALA A 71 -14.55 5.63 1.43
CA ALA A 71 -13.31 5.59 2.19
C ALA A 71 -12.10 5.86 1.30
N TRP A 72 -12.05 5.30 0.08
CA TRP A 72 -10.98 5.57 -0.88
C TRP A 72 -10.97 7.03 -1.34
N ASP A 73 -12.13 7.62 -1.64
CA ASP A 73 -12.25 9.04 -2.02
C ASP A 73 -11.76 9.99 -0.91
N SER A 74 -11.83 9.54 0.35
CA SER A 74 -11.35 10.29 1.52
C SER A 74 -9.85 10.18 1.74
N ILE A 75 -9.14 9.28 1.06
CA ILE A 75 -7.68 9.14 1.15
C ILE A 75 -7.01 10.08 0.13
N SER A 76 -6.36 11.13 0.63
CA SER A 76 -5.58 12.02 -0.23
C SER A 76 -4.39 11.33 -0.88
N ALA A 77 -4.06 11.70 -2.12
CA ALA A 77 -2.82 11.28 -2.79
C ALA A 77 -1.57 11.57 -1.94
N ALA A 78 -1.57 12.69 -1.21
CA ALA A 78 -0.48 13.04 -0.29
C ALA A 78 -0.28 11.99 0.83
N THR A 79 -1.34 11.36 1.33
CA THR A 79 -1.23 10.27 2.30
C THR A 79 -0.55 9.05 1.68
N ILE A 80 -0.90 8.72 0.45
CA ILE A 80 -0.26 7.62 -0.30
C ILE A 80 1.22 7.93 -0.49
N CYS A 81 1.58 9.10 -1.05
CA CYS A 81 2.98 9.50 -1.25
C CYS A 81 3.78 9.48 0.05
N ARG A 82 3.23 9.98 1.17
CA ARG A 82 3.87 9.91 2.49
C ARG A 82 4.12 8.49 2.95
N GLY A 83 3.21 7.55 2.66
CA GLY A 83 3.41 6.13 2.94
C GLY A 83 4.64 5.58 2.24
N PHE A 84 4.72 5.80 0.93
CA PHE A 84 5.88 5.35 0.14
C PHE A 84 7.20 6.00 0.59
N ALA A 85 7.18 7.29 0.93
CA ALA A 85 8.35 7.97 1.48
C ALA A 85 8.78 7.40 2.84
N LYS A 86 7.83 7.13 3.74
CA LYS A 86 8.12 6.53 5.06
C LYS A 86 8.68 5.12 4.96
N CYS A 87 8.27 4.36 3.95
CA CYS A 87 8.80 3.02 3.69
C CYS A 87 10.17 3.04 2.97
N GLY A 88 10.72 4.21 2.66
CA GLY A 88 11.98 4.34 1.93
C GLY A 88 11.90 3.95 0.45
N ILE A 89 10.69 3.79 -0.10
CA ILE A 89 10.48 3.39 -1.51
C ILE A 89 10.57 4.61 -2.43
N LEU A 90 10.08 5.77 -1.97
CA LEU A 90 10.27 7.01 -2.70
C LEU A 90 11.55 7.70 -2.23
N PRO A 91 12.39 8.16 -3.17
CA PRO A 91 13.51 9.02 -2.82
C PRO A 91 12.98 10.31 -2.17
N THR A 92 13.61 10.71 -1.07
CA THR A 92 13.28 11.94 -0.35
C THR A 92 14.52 12.82 -0.28
N GLY A 93 14.39 14.11 -0.62
CA GLY A 93 15.54 15.02 -0.65
C GLY A 93 15.36 16.22 -1.58
N PRO A 94 16.37 17.10 -1.66
CA PRO A 94 16.38 18.22 -2.60
C PRO A 94 16.36 17.71 -4.04
N ARG A 95 15.60 18.42 -4.88
CA ARG A 95 15.52 18.13 -6.32
C ARG A 95 16.60 18.88 -7.09
N ASP A 96 17.03 18.31 -8.21
CA ASP A 96 17.88 19.01 -9.16
C ASP A 96 17.07 19.97 -10.05
N GLU A 97 17.75 20.64 -10.97
CA GLU A 97 17.14 21.58 -11.94
C GLU A 97 16.17 20.90 -12.93
N HIS A 98 16.17 19.56 -12.99
CA HIS A 98 15.28 18.74 -13.81
C HIS A 98 14.13 18.11 -13.00
N ASP A 99 13.90 18.59 -11.78
CA ASP A 99 12.90 18.09 -10.83
C ASP A 99 13.12 16.63 -10.37
N ARG A 100 14.34 16.10 -10.53
CA ARG A 100 14.68 14.74 -10.07
C ARG A 100 15.20 14.79 -8.64
N PHE A 101 14.79 13.84 -7.80
CA PHE A 101 15.37 13.71 -6.48
C PHE A 101 16.86 13.36 -6.58
N ARG A 102 17.71 14.08 -5.83
CA ARG A 102 19.10 13.66 -5.65
C ARG A 102 19.12 12.42 -4.79
N VAL A 103 19.26 11.25 -5.43
CA VAL A 103 19.50 9.99 -4.75
C VAL A 103 21.01 9.79 -4.68
N PRO A 104 21.60 9.46 -3.51
CA PRO A 104 23.00 9.01 -3.46
C PRO A 104 23.19 7.84 -4.42
N GLU A 105 24.30 7.81 -5.14
CA GLU A 105 24.67 6.66 -5.97
C GLU A 105 24.68 5.43 -5.07
N VAL A 106 23.89 4.42 -5.43
CA VAL A 106 23.89 3.14 -4.73
C VAL A 106 25.25 2.52 -5.03
N VAL A 107 26.14 2.52 -4.04
CA VAL A 107 27.31 1.65 -4.07
C VAL A 107 26.78 0.22 -4.04
N ASP A 108 27.14 -0.56 -5.07
CA ASP A 108 26.89 -2.00 -5.16
C ASP A 108 27.65 -2.72 -4.02
N GLU A 109 27.22 -2.55 -2.77
CA GLU A 109 27.64 -3.44 -1.70
C GLU A 109 26.75 -4.68 -1.78
N GLU A 110 27.34 -5.72 -2.36
CA GLU A 110 26.80 -7.07 -2.53
C GLU A 110 26.06 -7.52 -1.26
N ALA A 111 24.75 -7.76 -1.39
CA ALA A 111 23.92 -8.14 -0.26
C ALA A 111 24.50 -9.39 0.44
N PRO A 112 24.58 -9.41 1.79
CA PRO A 112 25.21 -10.51 2.50
C PRO A 112 24.47 -11.81 2.20
N VAL A 113 25.21 -12.80 1.71
CA VAL A 113 24.71 -14.17 1.50
C VAL A 113 24.40 -14.75 2.88
N LEU A 114 23.14 -15.06 3.14
CA LEU A 114 22.73 -15.82 4.30
C LEU A 114 23.12 -17.28 4.06
N GLU A 115 24.12 -17.78 4.78
CA GLU A 115 24.42 -19.21 4.81
C GLU A 115 23.35 -19.95 5.61
N ASP A 116 22.66 -20.91 4.97
CA ASP A 116 21.75 -21.82 5.66
C ASP A 116 22.53 -22.66 6.68
N SER A 117 22.14 -22.54 7.95
CA SER A 117 22.69 -23.33 9.08
C SER A 117 21.99 -24.67 9.25
#